data_AF-N8P2U4-F1
#
_entry.id   AF-N8P2U4-F1
#
_cell.length_a   1.000
_cell.length_b   1.000
_cell.length_c   1.000
_cell.angle_alpha   90.00
_cell.angle_beta   90.00
_cell.angle_gamma   90.00
#
_symmetry.space_group_name_H-M   'P 1'
#
loop_
_entity.id
_entity.type
_entity.pdbx_description
1 polymer ?
#
loop_
_entity_poly.entity_id
_entity_poly.type
_entity_poly.pdbx_seq_one_letter_code
_entity_poly.pdbx_strand_id
1 'polypeptide(L)'
;MVRADDEISILFEGKISEFKRVQSGRIVLKRTTDFQDMKGTVAYKDESGNFNLDYNLSGAFEDDSYELFSGNWVEEGENYKFDILLEPEEKALDISQQDEQITESAEEIPTKELLEIAPSEIEQNLKYTERFGANRKRATRSDARVRTVQRSIERYYGLPEGSVRLVNPDRSIIHPSAKIRTLRERWSFDE
;
A
#
# COMPACT_ATOMS: atom_id res chain seq x y z
N MET A 1 -4.82 5.77 30.56
CA MET A 1 -6.08 6.09 29.87
C MET A 1 -5.78 6.04 28.38
N VAL A 2 -5.92 4.86 27.77
CA VAL A 2 -5.65 4.65 26.33
C VAL A 2 -6.89 5.13 25.59
N ARG A 3 -6.74 6.11 24.70
CA ARG A 3 -7.85 6.57 23.87
C ARG A 3 -8.10 5.50 22.81
N ALA A 4 -9.37 5.23 22.49
CA ALA A 4 -9.75 4.24 21.47
C ALA A 4 -9.22 4.55 20.06
N ASP A 5 -8.60 5.73 19.85
CA ASP A 5 -8.05 6.20 18.57
C ASP A 5 -6.58 5.80 18.31
N ASP A 6 -5.91 5.09 19.23
CA ASP A 6 -4.49 4.73 19.10
C ASP A 6 -4.24 3.37 18.42
N GLU A 7 -5.30 2.66 18.03
CA GLU A 7 -5.20 1.35 17.40
C GLU A 7 -5.87 1.33 16.02
N ILE A 8 -5.28 0.60 15.10
CA ILE A 8 -5.78 0.35 13.75
C ILE A 8 -6.13 -1.13 13.66
N SER A 9 -7.42 -1.44 13.52
CA SER A 9 -7.89 -2.80 13.28
C SER A 9 -8.04 -3.02 11.77
N ILE A 10 -7.34 -4.01 11.24
CA ILE A 10 -7.41 -4.40 9.83
C ILE A 10 -8.11 -5.76 9.78
N LEU A 11 -9.24 -5.80 9.09
CA LEU A 11 -9.92 -7.03 8.73
C LEU A 11 -9.51 -7.39 7.30
N PHE A 12 -9.10 -8.63 7.08
CA PHE A 12 -8.73 -9.09 5.76
C PHE A 12 -9.44 -10.39 5.41
N GLU A 13 -9.75 -10.54 4.13
CA GLU A 13 -10.21 -11.78 3.51
C GLU A 13 -9.42 -11.96 2.20
N GLY A 14 -8.96 -13.18 1.95
CA GLY A 14 -8.21 -13.53 0.74
C GLY A 14 -8.66 -14.86 0.18
N LYS A 15 -8.52 -15.03 -1.13
CA LYS A 15 -8.73 -16.32 -1.81
C LYS A 15 -7.44 -16.72 -2.50
N ILE A 16 -6.94 -17.91 -2.15
CA ILE A 16 -5.80 -18.53 -2.82
C ILE A 16 -6.37 -19.48 -3.87
N SER A 17 -6.37 -19.02 -5.13
CA SER A 17 -6.95 -19.72 -6.28
C SER A 17 -6.36 -21.11 -6.48
N GLU A 18 -5.06 -21.26 -6.27
CA GLU A 18 -4.31 -22.51 -6.44
C GLU A 18 -4.82 -23.64 -5.53
N PHE A 19 -5.34 -23.31 -4.35
CA PHE A 19 -5.80 -24.28 -3.35
C PHE A 19 -7.30 -24.20 -3.05
N LYS A 20 -8.06 -23.38 -3.81
CA LYS A 20 -9.46 -23.02 -3.48
C LYS A 20 -9.65 -22.65 -2.01
N ARG A 21 -8.61 -22.07 -1.40
CA ARG A 21 -8.57 -21.79 0.03
C ARG A 21 -8.98 -20.35 0.27
N VAL A 22 -9.90 -20.13 1.20
CA VAL A 22 -10.26 -18.80 1.69
C VAL A 22 -9.54 -18.58 3.01
N GLN A 23 -8.95 -17.41 3.18
CA GLN A 23 -8.30 -17.00 4.44
C GLN A 23 -8.95 -15.73 4.95
N SER A 24 -9.08 -15.60 6.25
CA SER A 24 -9.57 -14.38 6.90
C SER A 24 -8.92 -14.18 8.25
N GLY A 25 -8.80 -12.93 8.68
CA GLY A 25 -8.22 -12.63 9.97
C GLY A 25 -8.36 -11.18 10.36
N ARG A 26 -7.85 -10.89 11.56
CA ARG A 26 -7.83 -9.54 12.13
C ARG A 26 -6.44 -9.22 12.64
N ILE A 27 -5.89 -8.11 12.17
CA ILE A 27 -4.65 -7.52 12.66
C ILE A 27 -5.00 -6.28 13.48
N VAL A 28 -4.29 -6.05 14.59
CA VAL A 28 -4.45 -4.83 15.39
C VAL A 28 -3.07 -4.19 15.55
N LEU A 29 -2.88 -3.05 14.88
CA LEU A 29 -1.64 -2.26 14.93
C LEU A 29 -1.82 -1.07 15.88
N LYS A 30 -0.78 -0.68 16.61
CA LYS A 30 -0.78 0.58 17.36
C LYS A 30 -0.30 1.71 16.45
N ARG A 31 -0.87 2.91 16.57
CA ARG A 31 -0.44 4.13 15.90
C ARG A 31 0.87 4.66 16.50
N THR A 32 1.95 3.88 16.37
CA THR A 32 3.31 4.27 16.74
C THR A 32 4.28 3.95 15.61
N THR A 33 5.31 4.78 15.44
CA THR A 33 6.44 4.52 14.53
C THR A 33 7.46 3.55 15.13
N ASP A 34 7.30 3.18 16.41
CA ASP A 34 8.14 2.19 17.04
C ASP A 34 7.89 0.79 16.45
N PHE A 35 8.91 -0.06 16.57
CA PHE A 35 8.79 -1.46 16.17
C PHE A 35 7.74 -2.19 17.01
N GLN A 36 6.91 -2.97 16.34
CA GLN A 36 5.80 -3.73 16.91
C GLN A 36 6.00 -5.21 16.59
N ASP A 37 5.80 -6.06 17.59
CA ASP A 37 5.81 -7.52 17.49
C ASP A 37 4.49 -8.03 18.07
N MET A 38 3.68 -8.72 17.28
CA MET A 38 2.33 -9.11 17.64
C MET A 38 1.95 -10.48 17.10
N LYS A 39 1.25 -11.23 17.95
CA LYS A 39 0.73 -12.56 17.60
C LYS A 39 -0.74 -12.48 17.27
N GLY A 40 -1.17 -13.26 16.31
CA GLY A 40 -2.58 -13.41 15.98
C GLY A 40 -2.85 -14.76 15.35
N THR A 41 -4.08 -14.95 14.88
CA THR A 41 -4.53 -16.19 14.28
C THR A 41 -5.27 -15.89 12.97
N VAL A 42 -4.95 -16.62 11.91
CA VAL A 42 -5.66 -16.60 10.63
C VAL A 42 -6.56 -17.82 10.55
N ALA A 43 -7.82 -17.57 10.17
CA ALA A 43 -8.77 -18.62 9.87
C ALA A 43 -8.71 -18.99 8.39
N TYR A 44 -8.49 -20.27 8.11
CA TYR A 44 -8.49 -20.84 6.78
C TYR A 44 -9.69 -21.76 6.58
N LYS A 45 -10.23 -21.74 5.37
CA LYS A 45 -11.33 -22.60 4.94
C LYS A 45 -11.01 -23.19 3.57
N ASP A 46 -11.05 -24.51 3.47
CA ASP A 46 -10.91 -25.24 2.21
C ASP A 46 -11.95 -26.39 2.12
N GLU A 47 -11.82 -27.24 1.11
CA GLU A 47 -12.71 -28.39 0.89
C GLU A 47 -12.64 -29.42 2.03
N SER A 48 -11.56 -29.43 2.82
CA SER A 48 -11.33 -30.38 3.93
C SER A 48 -11.87 -29.88 5.26
N GLY A 49 -12.17 -28.59 5.38
CA GLY A 49 -12.78 -27.99 6.55
C GLY A 49 -12.23 -26.61 6.89
N ASN A 50 -12.47 -26.18 8.14
CA ASN A 50 -11.94 -24.94 8.68
C ASN A 50 -10.82 -25.25 9.67
N PHE A 51 -9.71 -24.54 9.57
CA PHE A 51 -8.63 -24.62 10.55
C PHE A 51 -8.04 -23.23 10.81
N ASN A 52 -7.35 -23.09 11.93
CA ASN A 52 -6.76 -21.83 12.37
C ASN A 52 -5.26 -21.99 12.46
N LEU A 53 -4.53 -20.94 12.10
CA LEU A 53 -3.07 -20.94 12.15
C LEU A 53 -2.55 -19.67 12.82
N ASP A 54 -1.64 -19.85 13.76
CA ASP A 54 -1.04 -18.75 14.49
C ASP A 54 0.09 -18.12 13.69
N TYR A 55 0.12 -16.79 13.69
CA TYR A 55 1.16 -16.00 13.04
C TYR A 55 1.84 -15.08 14.05
N ASN A 56 3.09 -14.71 13.74
CA ASN A 56 3.77 -13.59 14.37
C ASN A 56 4.05 -12.49 13.34
N LEU A 57 3.60 -11.29 13.61
CA LEU A 57 3.76 -10.12 12.77
C LEU A 57 4.73 -9.16 13.45
N SER A 58 5.81 -8.81 12.75
CA SER A 58 6.82 -7.90 13.27
C SER A 58 7.13 -6.80 12.26
N GLY A 59 7.08 -5.54 12.66
CA GLY A 59 7.24 -4.43 11.72
C GLY A 59 7.02 -3.06 12.34
N ALA A 60 7.05 -2.01 11.52
CA ALA A 60 6.83 -0.65 11.96
C ALA A 60 6.13 0.17 10.86
N PHE A 61 5.49 1.26 11.28
CA PHE A 61 5.07 2.30 10.34
C PHE A 61 6.28 3.09 9.83
N GLU A 62 6.27 3.47 8.56
CA GLU A 62 7.36 4.26 7.97
C GLU A 62 7.52 5.62 8.66
N ASP A 63 6.40 6.27 9.01
CA ASP A 63 6.35 7.56 9.67
C ASP A 63 5.03 7.81 10.42
N ASP A 64 4.89 9.02 10.96
CA ASP A 64 3.76 9.51 11.74
C ASP A 64 2.46 9.71 10.94
N SER A 65 2.46 9.43 9.62
CA SER A 65 1.23 9.42 8.81
C SER A 65 0.39 8.15 9.03
N TYR A 66 1.05 7.06 9.46
CA TYR A 66 0.48 5.71 9.61
C TYR A 66 -0.14 5.14 8.32
N GLU A 67 0.34 5.56 7.15
CA GLU A 67 -0.18 5.07 5.86
C GLU A 67 0.45 3.75 5.42
N LEU A 68 1.72 3.52 5.74
CA LEU A 68 2.45 2.31 5.33
C LEU A 68 3.05 1.60 6.55
N PHE A 69 2.65 0.35 6.72
CA PHE A 69 3.28 -0.59 7.65
C PHE A 69 4.07 -1.64 6.87
N SER A 70 5.35 -1.80 7.17
CA SER A 70 6.22 -2.79 6.52
C SER A 70 6.79 -3.73 7.57
N GLY A 71 6.88 -5.02 7.23
CA GLY A 71 7.32 -6.01 8.20
C GLY A 71 7.51 -7.42 7.66
N ASN A 72 7.66 -8.33 8.62
CA ASN A 72 7.75 -9.76 8.43
C ASN A 72 6.54 -10.43 9.06
N TRP A 73 5.93 -11.35 8.31
CA TRP A 73 4.87 -12.23 8.72
C TRP A 73 5.46 -13.63 8.85
N VAL A 74 5.40 -14.21 10.04
CA VAL A 74 5.92 -15.55 10.30
C VAL A 74 4.78 -16.50 10.60
N GLU A 75 4.67 -17.57 9.83
CA GLU A 75 3.60 -18.58 9.90
C GLU A 75 4.19 -19.95 9.62
N GLU A 76 3.90 -20.95 10.46
CA GLU A 76 4.50 -22.32 10.39
C GLU A 76 6.03 -22.37 10.31
N GLY A 77 6.72 -21.30 10.73
CA GLY A 77 8.18 -21.17 10.64
C GLY A 77 8.68 -20.54 9.34
N GLU A 78 7.80 -20.33 8.36
CA GLU A 78 8.08 -19.58 7.14
C GLU A 78 7.99 -18.08 7.40
N ASN A 79 8.87 -17.30 6.78
CA ASN A 79 8.93 -15.84 6.96
C ASN A 79 8.65 -15.13 5.63
N TYR A 80 7.60 -14.33 5.62
CA TYR A 80 7.13 -13.56 4.47
C TYR A 80 7.29 -12.07 4.72
N LYS A 81 8.00 -11.38 3.81
CA LYS A 81 8.00 -9.91 3.80
C LYS A 81 6.67 -9.41 3.27
N PHE A 82 6.13 -8.37 3.90
CA PHE A 82 4.88 -7.76 3.46
C PHE A 82 4.86 -6.26 3.74
N ASP A 83 4.00 -5.58 2.99
CA ASP A 83 3.65 -4.17 3.15
C ASP A 83 2.12 -4.06 3.26
N ILE A 84 1.62 -3.26 4.20
CA ILE A 84 0.22 -2.86 4.33
C ILE A 84 0.14 -1.37 4.05
N LEU A 85 -0.61 -1.02 3.00
CA LEU A 85 -1.00 0.35 2.72
C LEU A 85 -2.41 0.58 3.25
N LEU A 86 -2.55 1.51 4.19
CA LEU A 86 -3.82 1.87 4.80
C LEU A 86 -4.43 3.06 4.07
N GLU A 87 -5.58 2.85 3.46
CA GLU A 87 -6.42 3.91 2.93
C GLU A 87 -7.49 4.27 3.98
N PRO A 88 -7.64 5.54 4.38
CA PRO A 88 -8.70 5.92 5.31
C PRO A 88 -10.08 5.73 4.66
N GLU A 89 -10.93 4.93 5.30
CA GLU A 89 -12.34 4.77 4.92
C GLU A 89 -13.13 6.00 5.40
N GLU A 90 -13.21 7.03 4.56
CA GLU A 90 -14.22 8.08 4.75
C GLU A 90 -15.56 7.54 4.27
N LYS A 91 -16.53 7.41 5.19
CA LYS A 91 -17.92 7.11 4.87
C LYS A 91 -18.36 8.00 3.71
N ALA A 92 -18.51 7.39 2.54
CA ALA A 92 -19.00 8.08 1.36
C ALA A 92 -20.39 8.66 1.68
N LEU A 93 -20.52 9.98 1.55
CA LEU A 93 -21.83 10.54 1.29
C LEU A 93 -22.24 10.03 -0.09
N ASP A 94 -23.34 9.30 -0.09
CA ASP A 94 -23.99 8.69 -1.23
C ASP A 94 -24.31 9.76 -2.28
N ILE A 95 -23.65 9.70 -3.44
CA ILE A 95 -24.05 10.46 -4.62
C ILE A 95 -24.28 9.44 -5.73
N SER A 96 -25.56 9.19 -5.96
CA SER A 96 -26.10 8.26 -6.94
C SER A 96 -25.54 8.46 -8.35
N GLN A 97 -25.26 7.33 -8.98
CA GLN A 97 -25.54 6.96 -10.38
C GLN A 97 -25.67 8.12 -11.39
N GLN A 98 -24.74 8.17 -12.35
CA GLN A 98 -25.09 8.25 -13.76
C GLN A 98 -23.96 7.71 -14.65
N ASP A 99 -24.36 6.76 -15.50
CA ASP A 99 -23.64 6.18 -16.62
C ASP A 99 -23.06 7.25 -17.56
N GLU A 100 -21.92 6.95 -18.20
CA GLU A 100 -21.91 6.74 -19.64
C GLU A 100 -20.58 6.10 -20.11
N GLN A 101 -20.76 5.12 -21.01
CA GLN A 101 -19.75 4.36 -21.74
C GLN A 101 -18.93 5.26 -22.67
N ILE A 102 -17.74 4.80 -23.09
CA ILE A 102 -17.17 4.84 -24.46
C ILE A 102 -15.71 4.35 -24.37
N THR A 103 -15.43 3.10 -24.72
CA THR A 103 -14.95 2.58 -26.01
C THR A 103 -13.42 2.51 -26.12
N GLU A 104 -12.96 1.26 -26.04
CA GLU A 104 -11.78 0.62 -26.59
C GLU A 104 -11.11 1.33 -27.79
N SER A 105 -9.79 1.53 -27.71
CA SER A 105 -8.91 1.60 -28.89
C SER A 105 -7.49 1.22 -28.47
N ALA A 106 -7.04 0.11 -29.07
CA ALA A 106 -5.70 -0.43 -28.96
C ALA A 106 -4.69 0.42 -29.73
N GLU A 107 -3.51 0.65 -29.15
CA GLU A 107 -2.32 1.00 -29.91
C GLU A 107 -1.13 0.22 -29.34
N GLU A 108 -0.67 -0.76 -30.14
CA GLU A 108 0.58 -1.48 -29.97
C GLU A 108 1.77 -0.50 -29.98
N ILE A 109 2.73 -0.68 -29.07
CA ILE A 109 4.10 -0.20 -29.31
C ILE A 109 5.09 -1.37 -29.16
N PRO A 110 6.02 -1.57 -30.12
CA PRO A 110 6.80 -2.79 -30.26
C PRO A 110 7.94 -2.94 -29.25
N THR A 111 8.21 -4.20 -28.94
CA THR A 111 9.33 -4.72 -28.17
C THR A 111 10.68 -4.53 -28.88
N LYS A 112 11.70 -4.06 -28.14
CA LYS A 112 13.09 -4.60 -28.10
C LYS A 112 14.04 -3.65 -27.37
N GLU A 113 14.31 -3.92 -26.09
CA GLU A 113 15.68 -4.10 -25.56
C GLU A 113 15.56 -4.77 -24.18
N LEU A 114 15.85 -6.07 -24.15
CA LEU A 114 15.86 -6.88 -22.92
C LEU A 114 17.12 -6.55 -22.12
N LEU A 115 16.98 -6.09 -20.89
CA LEU A 115 17.98 -6.27 -19.84
C LEU A 115 17.54 -7.44 -18.96
N GLU A 116 18.40 -8.44 -18.84
CA GLU A 116 18.21 -9.64 -18.01
C GLU A 116 17.97 -9.25 -16.54
N ILE A 117 16.71 -9.27 -16.12
CA ILE A 117 16.30 -9.23 -14.71
C ILE A 117 15.82 -10.63 -14.36
N ALA A 118 16.24 -11.16 -13.21
CA ALA A 118 15.91 -12.51 -12.78
C ALA A 118 14.37 -12.70 -12.69
N PRO A 119 13.82 -13.82 -13.18
CA PRO A 119 12.37 -14.00 -13.32
C PRO A 119 11.60 -13.89 -11.98
N SER A 120 12.26 -14.15 -10.85
CA SER A 120 11.66 -14.04 -9.52
C SER A 120 11.35 -12.60 -9.09
N GLU A 121 12.08 -11.60 -9.58
CA GLU A 121 11.85 -10.19 -9.23
C GLU A 121 10.67 -9.61 -10.02
N ILE A 122 10.47 -10.09 -11.26
CA ILE A 122 9.40 -9.66 -12.16
C ILE A 122 8.03 -10.13 -11.65
N GLU A 123 7.92 -11.39 -11.20
CA GLU A 123 6.65 -11.95 -10.70
C GLU A 123 6.17 -11.28 -9.40
N GLN A 124 7.10 -10.92 -8.51
CA GLN A 124 6.75 -10.18 -7.30
C GLN A 124 6.28 -8.77 -7.67
N ASN A 125 6.96 -8.10 -8.63
CA ASN A 125 6.61 -6.75 -9.08
C ASN A 125 5.24 -6.69 -9.79
N LEU A 126 4.89 -7.68 -10.62
CA LEU A 126 3.56 -7.77 -11.23
C LEU A 126 2.43 -7.94 -10.21
N LYS A 127 2.66 -8.68 -9.11
CA LYS A 127 1.65 -8.82 -8.04
C LYS A 127 1.40 -7.52 -7.28
N TYR A 128 2.35 -6.58 -7.27
CA TYR A 128 2.12 -5.25 -6.68
C TYR A 128 1.24 -4.38 -7.60
N THR A 129 1.43 -4.44 -8.92
CA THR A 129 0.71 -3.57 -9.86
C THR A 129 -0.77 -3.94 -10.02
N GLU A 130 -1.13 -5.22 -9.93
CA GLU A 130 -2.53 -5.69 -10.05
C GLU A 130 -3.46 -5.25 -8.90
N ARG A 131 -2.91 -4.87 -7.73
CA ARG A 131 -3.73 -4.50 -6.55
C ARG A 131 -4.19 -3.05 -6.51
N PHE A 132 -3.72 -2.20 -7.42
CA PHE A 132 -4.09 -0.78 -7.42
C PHE A 132 -5.39 -0.54 -8.21
N GLY A 133 -6.52 -0.87 -7.56
CA GLY A 133 -7.85 -0.58 -8.07
C GLY A 133 -8.09 0.92 -8.28
N ALA A 134 -8.73 1.24 -9.42
CA ALA A 134 -9.15 2.56 -9.89
C ALA A 134 -8.03 3.62 -10.06
N ASN A 135 -7.87 4.10 -11.30
CA ASN A 135 -6.94 5.17 -11.74
C ASN A 135 -7.13 6.55 -11.04
N ARG A 136 -7.87 6.66 -9.93
CA ARG A 136 -8.15 7.91 -9.22
C ARG A 136 -7.26 8.02 -7.99
N LYS A 137 -6.23 8.86 -8.05
CA LYS A 137 -5.41 9.21 -6.88
C LYS A 137 -6.04 10.39 -6.14
N ARG A 138 -6.27 10.24 -4.83
CA ARG A 138 -6.71 11.35 -3.96
C ARG A 138 -5.56 12.29 -3.65
N ALA A 139 -5.89 13.49 -3.18
CA ALA A 139 -4.91 14.44 -2.68
C ALA A 139 -4.21 13.85 -1.43
N THR A 140 -2.88 13.84 -1.44
CA THR A 140 -2.09 13.43 -0.26
C THR A 140 -2.36 14.34 0.93
N ARG A 141 -2.45 13.75 2.13
CA ARG A 141 -2.60 14.46 3.41
C ARG A 141 -1.47 15.46 3.64
N SER A 142 -1.76 16.52 4.41
CA SER A 142 -0.81 17.59 4.70
C SER A 142 0.38 17.13 5.56
N ASP A 143 0.18 16.17 6.45
CA ASP A 143 1.22 15.64 7.34
C ASP A 143 2.13 14.60 6.70
N ALA A 144 1.72 14.00 5.57
CA ALA A 144 2.52 13.05 4.82
C ALA A 144 3.86 13.65 4.36
N ARG A 145 4.87 12.80 4.21
CA ARG A 145 6.19 13.19 3.72
C ARG A 145 6.29 13.04 2.21
N VAL A 146 7.20 13.81 1.61
CA VAL A 146 7.54 13.71 0.19
C VAL A 146 8.03 12.30 -0.18
N ARG A 147 8.79 11.67 0.71
CA ARG A 147 9.23 10.27 0.56
C ARG A 147 8.06 9.31 0.37
N THR A 148 7.00 9.47 1.16
CA THR A 148 5.79 8.63 1.12
C THR A 148 5.12 8.72 -0.25
N VAL A 149 5.02 9.93 -0.81
CA VAL A 149 4.48 10.16 -2.16
C VAL A 149 5.39 9.57 -3.24
N GLN A 150 6.71 9.77 -3.15
CA GLN A 150 7.69 9.19 -4.09
C GLN A 150 7.55 7.67 -4.13
N ARG A 151 7.55 7.01 -2.97
CA ARG A 151 7.37 5.56 -2.86
C ARG A 151 6.00 5.08 -3.35
N SER A 152 4.95 5.85 -3.10
CA SER A 152 3.61 5.52 -3.61
C SER A 152 3.59 5.50 -5.14
N ILE A 153 4.24 6.48 -5.79
CA ILE A 153 4.40 6.54 -7.25
C ILE A 153 5.29 5.38 -7.73
N GLU A 154 6.43 5.12 -7.07
CA GLU A 154 7.33 4.02 -7.42
C GLU A 154 6.60 2.68 -7.44
N ARG A 155 5.86 2.37 -6.37
CA ARG A 155 5.07 1.14 -6.29
C ARG A 155 3.96 1.09 -7.33
N TYR A 156 3.26 2.20 -7.54
CA TYR A 156 2.16 2.24 -8.50
C TYR A 156 2.61 1.94 -9.93
N TYR A 157 3.78 2.44 -10.31
CA TYR A 157 4.36 2.22 -11.65
C TYR A 157 5.36 1.07 -11.71
N GLY A 158 5.58 0.33 -10.62
CA GLY A 158 6.56 -0.76 -10.54
C GLY A 158 8.02 -0.29 -10.73
N LEU A 159 8.33 0.95 -10.38
CA LEU A 159 9.65 1.55 -10.52
C LEU A 159 10.58 1.10 -9.38
N PRO A 160 11.90 1.00 -9.62
CA PRO A 160 12.87 0.75 -8.56
C PRO A 160 12.82 1.84 -7.48
N GLU A 161 13.08 1.45 -6.24
CA GLU A 161 13.11 2.39 -5.12
C GLU A 161 14.11 3.52 -5.35
N GLY A 162 13.68 4.77 -5.13
CA GLY A 162 14.49 5.97 -5.31
C GLY A 162 14.51 6.53 -6.74
N SER A 163 13.81 5.91 -7.68
CA SER A 163 13.71 6.38 -9.07
C SER A 163 12.87 7.65 -9.21
N VAL A 164 11.96 7.93 -8.27
CA VAL A 164 11.07 9.10 -8.35
C VAL A 164 11.61 10.23 -7.48
N ARG A 165 11.72 11.43 -8.06
CA ARG A 165 12.08 12.66 -7.34
C ARG A 165 11.05 13.74 -7.60
N LEU A 166 10.66 14.42 -6.52
CA LEU A 166 9.82 15.62 -6.62
C LEU A 166 10.73 16.84 -6.64
N VAL A 167 10.45 17.76 -7.55
CA VAL A 167 11.17 19.02 -7.74
C VAL A 167 10.23 20.19 -7.55
N ASN A 168 10.76 21.31 -7.08
CA ASN A 168 10.06 22.58 -7.04
C ASN A 168 9.85 23.13 -8.47
N PRO A 169 8.95 24.11 -8.66
CA PRO A 169 8.79 24.80 -9.94
C PRO A 169 10.09 25.44 -10.47
N ASP A 170 10.99 25.83 -9.56
CA ASP A 170 12.34 26.33 -9.86
C ASP A 170 13.36 25.23 -10.23
N ARG A 171 12.91 23.97 -10.34
CA ARG A 171 13.68 22.73 -10.58
C ARG A 171 14.62 22.32 -9.44
N SER A 172 14.59 22.99 -8.28
CA SER A 172 15.34 22.55 -7.11
C SER A 172 14.76 21.25 -6.53
N ILE A 173 15.63 20.37 -6.03
CA ILE A 173 15.23 19.08 -5.47
C ILE A 173 14.55 19.30 -4.13
N ILE A 174 13.38 18.67 -3.94
CA ILE A 174 12.68 18.67 -2.66
C ILE A 174 13.24 17.56 -1.78
N HIS A 175 13.56 17.90 -0.53
CA HIS A 175 14.08 16.92 0.42
C HIS A 175 13.00 15.87 0.78
N PRO A 176 13.31 14.56 0.79
CA PRO A 176 12.31 13.50 1.05
C PRO A 176 11.59 13.60 2.40
N SER A 177 12.21 14.23 3.40
CA SER A 177 11.57 14.42 4.72
C SER A 177 10.63 15.63 4.79
N ALA A 178 10.55 16.46 3.75
CA ALA A 178 9.63 17.59 3.73
C ALA A 178 8.17 17.11 3.80
N LYS A 179 7.32 17.85 4.50
CA LYS A 179 5.88 17.56 4.58
C LYS A 179 5.16 18.15 3.37
N ILE A 180 4.11 17.45 2.91
CA ILE A 180 3.25 17.94 1.83
C ILE A 180 2.61 19.29 2.19
N ARG A 181 2.30 19.53 3.47
CA ARG A 181 1.86 20.83 3.98
C ARG A 181 2.80 21.95 3.58
N THR A 182 4.10 21.78 3.83
CA THR A 182 5.12 22.78 3.54
C THR A 182 5.21 23.07 2.04
N LEU A 183 5.01 22.04 1.20
CA LEU A 183 4.95 22.23 -0.25
C LEU A 183 3.70 23.00 -0.69
N ARG A 184 2.53 22.62 -0.17
CA ARG A 184 1.27 23.31 -0.47
C ARG A 184 1.33 24.77 -0.04
N GLU A 185 1.82 25.07 1.15
CA GLU A 185 1.99 26.45 1.65
C GLU A 185 2.96 27.24 0.77
N ARG A 186 4.08 26.64 0.33
CA ARG A 186 5.08 27.29 -0.52
C ARG A 186 4.61 27.54 -1.95
N TRP A 187 3.74 26.67 -2.48
CA TRP A 187 3.23 26.76 -3.86
C TRP A 187 1.81 27.29 -3.96
N SER A 188 1.18 27.65 -2.83
CA SER A 188 -0.07 28.39 -2.85
C SER A 188 0.24 29.71 -3.52
N PHE A 189 -0.07 29.80 -4.81
CA PHE A 189 -0.11 31.07 -5.50
C PHE A 189 -1.21 31.86 -4.77
N ASP A 190 -0.84 32.92 -4.05
CA ASP A 190 -1.78 33.99 -3.77
C ASP A 190 -2.35 34.40 -5.13
N GLU A 191 -3.63 34.12 -5.35
CA GLU A 191 -4.39 34.60 -6.51
C GLU A 191 -4.84 36.04 -6.27
#